data_AF-A0A7M7SXX7-F1
#
_entry.id   AF-A0A7M7SXX7-F1
#
_cell.length_a   1.000
_cell.length_b   1.000
_cell.length_c   1.000
_cell.angle_alpha   90.00
_cell.angle_beta   90.00
_cell.angle_gamma   90.00
#
_symmetry.space_group_name_H-M   'P 1'
#
loop_
_entity.id
_entity.type
_entity.pdbx_description
1 polymer ?
#
loop_
_entity_poly.entity_id
_entity_poly.type
_entity_poly.pdbx_seq_one_letter_code
_entity_poly.pdbx_strand_id
1 'polypeptide(L)'
;MIAIGSDREEAVEDDEEEEEEPSRRQFDSVEDEVTGKLRKEKYDFDATTEQILVDFFGEHDCFYDTGSNRYDNSKFKKHMMELQLQQKVILLLADGLRWDSYGLDLTNLKEVERNGVKASWMNGVFISMSTPSMYSIATGLYPESHGAIHNLYFDPVTKNRTYSYPEALNITEWFDTGAEPVWVTAIMQGLHAGTILYPGGNVPIKGISPDKNIPSTEWFW
;
A
#
# COMPACT_ATOMS: atom_id res chain seq x y z
N MET A 1 0.85 31.65 -0.97
CA MET A 1 0.94 32.06 0.45
C MET A 1 -0.48 32.23 0.93
N ILE A 2 -1.05 31.18 1.54
CA ILE A 2 -2.37 31.21 2.15
C ILE A 2 -2.18 30.58 3.52
N ALA A 3 -2.23 31.44 4.55
CA ALA A 3 -2.23 31.06 5.95
C ALA A 3 -3.68 30.77 6.35
N ILE A 4 -3.90 29.71 7.13
CA ILE A 4 -5.19 29.43 7.76
C ILE A 4 -4.92 29.33 9.26
N GLY A 5 -5.64 30.16 10.01
CA GLY A 5 -5.44 30.46 11.41
C GLY A 5 -5.77 29.30 12.34
N SER A 6 -5.11 29.35 13.49
CA SER A 6 -5.33 28.50 14.66
C SER A 6 -6.52 29.06 15.44
N ASP A 7 -7.62 28.31 15.49
CA ASP A 7 -8.60 28.42 16.56
C ASP A 7 -8.56 27.11 17.36
N ARG A 8 -8.13 27.24 18.61
CA ARG A 8 -8.16 26.19 19.63
C ARG A 8 -9.56 26.19 20.23
N GLU A 9 -10.31 25.12 20.02
CA GLU A 9 -11.44 24.79 20.89
C GLU A 9 -10.94 23.86 22.01
N GLU A 10 -11.24 24.25 23.24
CA GLU A 10 -10.88 23.56 24.48
C GLU A 10 -11.60 22.20 24.57
N ALA A 11 -10.85 21.17 24.95
CA ALA A 11 -11.41 19.84 25.22
C ALA A 11 -12.30 19.91 26.46
N VAL A 12 -13.53 19.39 26.33
CA VAL A 12 -14.41 19.09 27.46
C VAL A 12 -13.85 17.82 28.12
N GLU A 13 -13.50 17.92 29.40
CA GLU A 13 -13.21 16.79 30.27
C GLU A 13 -14.53 16.07 30.55
N ASP A 14 -14.75 14.90 29.94
CA ASP A 14 -15.82 13.99 30.32
C ASP A 14 -15.26 13.00 31.37
N ASP A 15 -15.94 12.96 32.52
CA ASP A 15 -15.61 12.18 33.72
C ASP A 15 -15.48 10.67 33.42
N GLU A 16 -14.39 10.08 33.91
CA GLU A 16 -14.12 8.64 33.87
C GLU A 16 -15.07 7.88 34.81
N GLU A 17 -16.04 7.16 34.25
CA GLU A 17 -16.65 6.01 34.94
C GLU A 17 -15.81 4.75 34.63
N GLU A 18 -15.03 4.31 35.62
CA GLU A 18 -14.33 3.01 35.62
C GLU A 18 -15.34 1.85 35.58
N GLU A 19 -15.67 1.35 34.40
CA GLU A 19 -16.22 0.00 34.26
C GLU A 19 -15.07 -1.02 34.31
N GLU A 20 -15.02 -1.83 35.39
CA GLU A 20 -14.13 -2.98 35.51
C GLU A 20 -14.33 -3.96 34.33
N GLU A 21 -13.40 -4.00 33.38
CA GLU A 21 -13.41 -5.03 32.33
C GLU A 21 -13.26 -6.42 32.97
N PRO A 22 -14.13 -7.41 32.63
CA PRO A 22 -13.99 -8.76 33.13
C PRO A 22 -12.71 -9.37 32.57
N SER A 23 -11.93 -10.03 33.43
CA SER A 23 -10.61 -10.60 33.09
C SER A 23 -10.64 -11.37 31.75
N ARG A 24 -10.09 -10.73 30.71
CA ARG A 24 -9.98 -11.34 29.38
C ARG A 24 -9.03 -12.50 29.48
N ARG A 25 -9.56 -13.69 29.19
CA ARG A 25 -8.80 -14.91 28.93
C ARG A 25 -7.64 -14.57 28.02
N GLN A 26 -6.43 -14.98 28.41
CA GLN A 26 -5.32 -15.11 27.46
C GLN A 26 -5.88 -15.80 26.22
N PHE A 27 -5.76 -15.15 25.07
CA PHE A 27 -5.86 -15.86 23.80
C PHE A 27 -4.62 -16.75 23.74
N ASP A 28 -4.74 -17.91 24.39
CA ASP A 28 -3.79 -18.99 24.22
C ASP A 28 -3.73 -19.29 22.74
N SER A 29 -2.49 -19.35 22.24
CA SER A 29 -2.15 -19.91 20.95
C SER A 29 -2.96 -21.17 20.71
N VAL A 30 -3.59 -21.28 19.54
CA VAL A 30 -4.14 -22.55 19.09
C VAL A 30 -2.96 -23.49 18.87
N GLU A 31 -2.66 -24.29 19.88
CA GLU A 31 -1.73 -25.41 19.80
C GLU A 31 -2.40 -26.51 18.96
N ASP A 32 -1.89 -26.78 17.77
CA ASP A 32 -2.18 -28.03 17.07
C ASP A 32 -1.51 -29.18 17.84
N GLU A 33 -2.32 -29.97 18.53
CA GLU A 33 -1.92 -30.94 19.57
C GLU A 33 -1.18 -32.20 19.06
N VAL A 34 -0.49 -32.14 17.92
CA VAL A 34 0.20 -33.33 17.36
C VAL A 34 1.70 -33.14 17.11
N THR A 35 2.21 -31.91 17.00
CA THR A 35 3.66 -31.68 16.94
C THR A 35 3.98 -30.29 17.49
N GLY A 36 4.53 -30.18 18.70
CA GLY A 36 4.91 -28.91 19.34
C GLY A 36 6.04 -28.13 18.63
N LYS A 37 5.85 -27.78 17.36
CA LYS A 37 6.71 -26.93 16.56
C LYS A 37 5.93 -25.69 16.17
N LEU A 38 6.40 -24.53 16.64
CA LEU A 38 6.04 -23.24 16.08
C LEU A 38 6.24 -23.28 14.56
N ARG A 39 5.14 -23.20 13.81
CA ARG A 39 5.18 -23.08 12.36
C ARG A 39 5.74 -21.69 12.04
N LYS A 40 7.05 -21.60 11.82
CA LYS A 40 7.60 -20.48 11.04
C LYS A 40 7.12 -20.69 9.62
N GLU A 41 6.01 -20.05 9.25
CA GLU A 41 5.66 -19.90 7.85
C GLU A 41 6.77 -19.05 7.21
N LYS A 42 7.70 -19.76 6.56
CA LYS A 42 8.70 -19.16 5.70
C LYS A 42 7.95 -18.70 4.46
N TYR A 43 7.66 -17.41 4.36
CA TYR A 43 7.21 -16.81 3.12
C TYR A 43 8.34 -16.99 2.09
N ASP A 44 8.26 -18.05 1.29
CA ASP A 44 9.13 -18.22 0.12
C ASP A 44 8.59 -17.27 -0.96
N PHE A 45 9.22 -16.10 -1.07
CA PHE A 45 9.05 -15.23 -2.22
C PHE A 45 9.50 -16.02 -3.47
N ASP A 46 8.62 -16.19 -4.46
CA ASP A 46 8.99 -16.88 -5.70
C ASP A 46 10.10 -16.10 -6.42
N ALA A 47 11.19 -16.79 -6.77
CA ALA A 47 12.33 -16.23 -7.47
C ALA A 47 11.92 -15.53 -8.78
N THR A 48 10.82 -15.96 -9.41
CA THR A 48 10.25 -15.28 -10.60
C THR A 48 9.77 -13.87 -10.28
N THR A 49 9.07 -13.70 -9.15
CA THR A 49 8.59 -12.39 -8.71
C THR A 49 9.74 -11.50 -8.23
N GLU A 50 10.67 -12.07 -7.46
CA GLU A 50 11.87 -11.36 -7.06
C GLU A 50 12.64 -10.89 -8.30
N GLN A 51 12.77 -11.74 -9.32
CA GLN A 51 13.40 -11.36 -10.58
C GLN A 51 12.60 -10.28 -11.32
N ILE A 52 11.27 -10.35 -11.38
CA ILE A 52 10.45 -9.29 -11.99
C ILE A 52 10.61 -7.95 -11.25
N LEU A 53 10.67 -7.96 -9.91
CA LEU A 53 10.91 -6.75 -9.12
C LEU A 53 12.34 -6.25 -9.31
N VAL A 54 13.33 -7.14 -9.34
CA VAL A 54 14.74 -6.81 -9.62
C VAL A 54 14.88 -6.23 -11.03
N ASP A 55 14.19 -6.78 -12.02
CA ASP A 55 14.20 -6.28 -13.39
C ASP A 55 13.47 -4.94 -13.46
N PHE A 56 12.31 -4.79 -12.81
CA PHE A 56 11.57 -3.53 -12.75
C PHE A 56 12.41 -2.41 -12.09
N PHE A 57 12.98 -2.68 -10.92
CA PHE A 57 13.79 -1.70 -10.19
C PHE A 57 15.19 -1.55 -10.79
N GLY A 58 15.72 -2.57 -11.47
CA GLY A 58 17.01 -2.57 -12.15
C GLY A 58 16.99 -1.84 -13.49
N GLU A 59 15.90 -1.94 -14.25
CA GLU A 59 15.65 -1.11 -15.44
C GLU A 59 15.47 0.37 -15.10
N HIS A 60 15.14 0.68 -13.84
CA HIS A 60 14.88 2.04 -13.37
C HIS A 60 15.87 2.57 -12.33
N ASP A 61 16.96 1.84 -12.09
CA ASP A 61 18.05 2.22 -11.18
C ASP A 61 17.49 2.70 -9.83
N CYS A 62 16.77 1.84 -9.10
CA CYS A 62 16.11 2.17 -7.82
C CYS A 62 16.77 1.54 -6.58
N PHE A 63 17.91 0.86 -6.71
CA PHE A 63 18.58 0.22 -5.57
C PHE A 63 19.71 1.07 -4.97
N TYR A 64 19.70 1.19 -3.65
CA TYR A 64 20.86 1.58 -2.84
C TYR A 64 21.38 0.31 -2.14
N ASP A 65 22.59 -0.13 -2.48
CA ASP A 65 23.27 -1.23 -1.77
C ASP A 65 24.57 -0.69 -1.18
N THR A 66 24.67 -0.69 0.15
CA THR A 66 25.86 -0.27 0.89
C THR A 66 26.88 -1.39 1.14
N GLY A 67 26.74 -2.58 0.54
CA GLY A 67 27.66 -3.66 0.88
C GLY A 67 27.75 -4.91 0.00
N SER A 68 26.93 -5.11 -1.03
CA SER A 68 27.10 -6.29 -1.90
C SER A 68 27.92 -5.99 -3.17
N ASN A 69 28.97 -6.79 -3.36
CA ASN A 69 29.78 -6.84 -4.59
C ASN A 69 29.06 -7.58 -5.75
N ARG A 70 27.76 -7.83 -5.66
CA ARG A 70 27.04 -8.62 -6.67
C ARG A 70 26.50 -7.81 -7.85
N TYR A 71 26.43 -6.49 -7.76
CA TYR A 71 25.96 -5.63 -8.84
C TYR A 71 26.89 -4.41 -8.99
N ASP A 72 27.51 -4.26 -10.17
CA ASP A 72 28.40 -3.14 -10.48
C ASP A 72 27.58 -1.84 -10.62
N ASN A 73 27.53 -1.08 -9.54
CA ASN A 73 26.79 0.18 -9.43
C ASN A 73 27.45 1.36 -10.16
N SER A 74 28.47 1.15 -11.00
CA SER A 74 29.16 2.23 -11.73
C SER A 74 28.26 2.93 -12.77
N LYS A 75 27.36 2.18 -13.41
CA LYS A 75 26.36 2.73 -14.34
C LYS A 75 25.29 3.54 -13.61
N PHE A 76 24.78 3.01 -12.49
CA PHE A 76 23.87 3.70 -11.57
C PHE A 76 24.46 5.02 -11.08
N LYS A 77 25.72 5.04 -10.64
CA LYS A 77 26.38 6.24 -10.11
C LYS A 77 26.54 7.35 -11.17
N LYS A 78 26.80 6.96 -12.42
CA LYS A 78 26.88 7.88 -13.56
C LYS A 78 25.50 8.38 -13.98
N HIS A 79 24.50 7.50 -14.03
CA HIS A 79 23.13 7.86 -14.39
C HIS A 79 22.46 8.71 -13.30
N MET A 80 22.73 8.45 -12.02
CA MET A 80 22.29 9.30 -10.88
C MET A 80 22.95 10.68 -10.89
N MET A 81 24.19 10.80 -11.39
CA MET A 81 24.83 12.09 -11.66
C MET A 81 24.18 12.81 -12.85
N GLU A 82 23.75 12.09 -13.89
CA GLU A 82 23.03 12.67 -15.04
C GLU A 82 21.54 12.99 -14.74
N LEU A 83 20.90 12.23 -13.85
CA LEU A 83 19.52 12.38 -13.35
C LEU A 83 19.39 13.37 -12.17
N GLN A 84 20.45 14.13 -11.85
CA GLN A 84 20.55 15.04 -10.69
C GLN A 84 19.46 16.12 -10.55
N LEU A 85 18.38 16.09 -11.36
CA LEU A 85 17.30 17.09 -11.35
C LEU A 85 15.87 16.53 -11.21
N GLN A 86 15.63 15.21 -11.17
CA GLN A 86 14.26 14.70 -10.96
C GLN A 86 14.14 13.86 -9.69
N GLN A 87 13.52 14.46 -8.67
CA GLN A 87 13.02 13.73 -7.50
C GLN A 87 11.93 12.75 -7.98
N LYS A 88 12.15 11.46 -7.75
CA LYS A 88 11.14 10.41 -7.98
C LYS A 88 10.31 10.21 -6.72
N VAL A 89 9.03 9.86 -6.88
CA VAL A 89 8.13 9.50 -5.78
C VAL A 89 7.91 8.00 -5.80
N ILE A 90 8.08 7.35 -4.64
CA ILE A 90 7.72 5.95 -4.42
C ILE A 90 6.62 5.93 -3.36
N LEU A 91 5.45 5.42 -3.76
CA LEU A 91 4.35 5.13 -2.82
C LEU A 91 4.40 3.65 -2.45
N LEU A 92 4.81 3.37 -1.21
CA LEU A 92 4.85 2.02 -0.66
C LEU A 92 3.66 1.80 0.28
N LEU A 93 2.88 0.75 0.04
CA LEU A 93 1.79 0.34 0.90
C LEU A 93 2.12 -1.00 1.56
N ALA A 94 2.14 -1.02 2.89
CA ALA A 94 2.23 -2.24 3.69
C ALA A 94 0.85 -2.53 4.28
N ASP A 95 0.12 -3.48 3.68
CA ASP A 95 -1.25 -3.81 4.11
C ASP A 95 -1.28 -4.33 5.55
N GLY A 96 -2.27 -3.90 6.32
CA GLY A 96 -2.42 -4.27 7.73
C GLY A 96 -1.35 -3.74 8.69
N LEU A 97 -0.41 -2.89 8.24
CA LEU A 97 0.61 -2.30 9.11
C LEU A 97 -0.02 -1.24 10.02
N ARG A 98 -0.47 -1.66 11.21
CA ARG A 98 -1.07 -0.79 12.21
C ARG A 98 -0.02 0.13 12.84
N TRP A 99 -0.41 1.36 13.17
CA TRP A 99 0.48 2.41 13.70
C TRP A 99 1.26 2.01 14.96
N ASP A 100 0.71 1.11 15.77
CA ASP A 100 1.28 0.63 17.04
C ASP A 100 2.00 -0.73 16.97
N SER A 101 2.02 -1.37 15.79
CA SER A 101 2.85 -2.54 15.41
C SER A 101 3.52 -3.30 16.57
N TYR A 102 2.70 -3.88 17.46
CA TYR A 102 3.06 -4.39 18.78
C TYR A 102 4.32 -5.28 18.80
N GLY A 103 5.47 -4.71 19.16
CA GLY A 103 6.71 -5.46 19.36
C GLY A 103 7.38 -6.00 18.08
N LEU A 104 6.94 -5.58 16.89
CA LEU A 104 7.60 -5.93 15.63
C LEU A 104 8.93 -5.17 15.50
N ASP A 105 10.01 -5.90 15.24
CA ASP A 105 11.32 -5.30 15.00
C ASP A 105 11.52 -4.95 13.51
N LEU A 106 11.03 -3.77 13.13
CA LEU A 106 11.08 -3.27 11.75
C LEU A 106 12.30 -2.36 11.53
N THR A 107 13.51 -2.90 11.61
CA THR A 107 14.78 -2.13 11.59
C THR A 107 14.90 -1.15 10.43
N ASN A 108 14.52 -1.57 9.21
CA ASN A 108 14.60 -0.69 8.03
C ASN A 108 13.58 0.46 8.11
N LEU A 109 12.36 0.19 8.58
CA LEU A 109 11.35 1.25 8.75
C LEU A 109 11.71 2.21 9.89
N LYS A 110 12.36 1.70 10.96
CA LYS A 110 12.92 2.55 12.03
C LYS A 110 14.00 3.48 11.49
N GLU A 111 14.79 3.03 10.53
CA GLU A 111 15.81 3.88 9.90
C GLU A 111 15.19 4.96 8.99
N VAL A 112 14.10 4.63 8.28
CA VAL A 112 13.29 5.61 7.54
C VAL A 112 12.66 6.63 8.48
N GLU A 113 12.14 6.19 9.64
CA GLU A 113 11.60 7.08 10.68
C GLU A 113 12.67 8.03 11.23
N ARG A 114 13.88 7.53 11.53
CA ARG A 114 14.99 8.35 12.06
C ARG A 114 15.49 9.41 11.09
N ASN A 115 15.52 9.09 9.79
CA ASN A 115 16.06 9.96 8.75
C ASN A 115 14.97 10.71 7.95
N GLY A 116 13.70 10.54 8.33
CA GLY A 116 12.55 11.05 7.59
C GLY A 116 11.53 11.73 8.49
N VAL A 117 10.26 11.69 8.08
CA VAL A 117 9.13 12.24 8.82
C VAL A 117 8.11 11.14 9.04
N LYS A 118 7.59 11.04 10.27
CA LYS A 118 6.56 10.09 10.67
C LYS A 118 5.43 10.83 11.37
N ALA A 119 4.19 10.52 10.97
CA ALA A 119 3.00 10.89 11.73
C ALA A 119 2.75 9.87 12.85
N SER A 120 2.14 10.31 13.96
CA SER A 120 1.79 9.42 15.08
C SER A 120 0.87 8.27 14.63
N TRP A 121 -0.08 8.56 13.75
CA TRP A 121 -0.91 7.60 13.03
C TRP A 121 -1.53 8.27 11.80
N MET A 122 -2.21 7.48 10.97
CA MET A 122 -3.03 7.95 9.85
C MET A 122 -4.47 7.46 10.04
N ASN A 123 -5.45 8.36 9.94
CA ASN A 123 -6.86 7.97 9.95
C ASN A 123 -7.24 7.40 8.58
N GLY A 124 -7.57 6.11 8.56
CA GLY A 124 -8.10 5.46 7.36
C GLY A 124 -9.56 5.86 7.08
N VAL A 125 -10.02 5.53 5.88
CA VAL A 125 -11.43 5.67 5.51
C VAL A 125 -12.27 4.53 6.08
N PHE A 126 -13.56 4.79 6.30
CA PHE A 126 -14.55 3.74 6.52
C PHE A 126 -15.11 3.26 5.17
N ILE A 127 -15.25 1.97 4.89
CA ILE A 127 -14.91 0.79 5.71
C ILE A 127 -13.41 0.50 5.57
N SER A 128 -12.73 0.15 6.67
CA SER A 128 -11.29 -0.13 6.72
C SER A 128 -10.92 -1.47 6.07
N MET A 129 -11.11 -1.55 4.76
CA MET A 129 -10.72 -2.66 3.89
C MET A 129 -9.59 -2.23 2.95
N SER A 130 -8.80 -3.19 2.47
CA SER A 130 -7.64 -2.97 1.60
C SER A 130 -7.96 -2.16 0.35
N THR A 131 -8.80 -2.66 -0.57
CA THR A 131 -9.12 -1.98 -1.84
C THR A 131 -9.69 -0.58 -1.62
N PRO A 132 -10.73 -0.37 -0.78
CA PRO A 132 -11.26 0.98 -0.55
C PRO A 132 -10.22 1.94 0.03
N SER A 133 -9.45 1.50 1.04
CA SER A 133 -8.47 2.36 1.71
C SER A 133 -7.30 2.72 0.80
N MET A 134 -6.75 1.76 0.08
CA MET A 134 -5.64 1.99 -0.85
C MET A 134 -6.09 2.89 -2.00
N TYR A 135 -7.28 2.67 -2.56
CA TYR A 135 -7.76 3.49 -3.65
C TYR A 135 -8.13 4.92 -3.21
N SER A 136 -8.58 5.10 -1.96
CA SER A 136 -8.70 6.43 -1.34
C SER A 136 -7.35 7.16 -1.26
N ILE A 137 -6.25 6.46 -0.92
CA ILE A 137 -4.90 7.04 -0.93
C ILE A 137 -4.48 7.47 -2.34
N ALA A 138 -4.76 6.66 -3.36
CA ALA A 138 -4.40 6.96 -4.73
C ALA A 138 -5.17 8.16 -5.32
N THR A 139 -6.42 8.34 -4.93
CA THR A 139 -7.36 9.30 -5.56
C THR A 139 -7.64 10.53 -4.71
N GLY A 140 -7.39 10.48 -3.40
CA GLY A 140 -7.80 11.51 -2.44
C GLY A 140 -9.31 11.58 -2.21
N LEU A 141 -10.08 10.58 -2.65
CA LEU A 141 -11.53 10.52 -2.56
C LEU A 141 -11.99 9.52 -1.50
N TYR A 142 -13.20 9.71 -0.96
CA TYR A 142 -13.85 8.71 -0.12
C TYR A 142 -14.37 7.53 -0.95
N PRO A 143 -14.59 6.34 -0.34
CA PRO A 143 -15.11 5.18 -1.05
C PRO A 143 -16.41 5.40 -1.83
N GLU A 144 -17.34 6.17 -1.26
CA GLU A 144 -18.60 6.53 -1.94
C GLU A 144 -18.39 7.40 -3.19
N SER A 145 -17.27 8.12 -3.27
CA SER A 145 -16.94 8.99 -4.40
C SER A 145 -16.09 8.29 -5.46
N HIS A 146 -15.15 7.42 -5.06
CA HIS A 146 -14.32 6.68 -6.01
C HIS A 146 -14.90 5.32 -6.44
N GLY A 147 -15.98 4.86 -5.82
CA GLY A 147 -16.78 3.71 -6.25
C GLY A 147 -16.24 2.33 -5.86
N ALA A 148 -14.94 2.15 -5.68
CA ALA A 148 -14.33 0.92 -5.15
C ALA A 148 -14.61 0.69 -3.65
N ILE A 149 -15.85 0.41 -3.28
CA ILE A 149 -16.35 0.39 -1.88
C ILE A 149 -16.07 -0.90 -1.10
N HIS A 150 -15.60 -1.96 -1.75
CA HIS A 150 -15.32 -3.25 -1.13
C HIS A 150 -14.11 -3.92 -1.79
N ASN A 151 -13.48 -4.85 -1.07
CA ASN A 151 -12.46 -5.75 -1.62
C ASN A 151 -13.01 -6.65 -2.74
N LEU A 152 -14.32 -6.87 -2.78
CA LEU A 152 -14.96 -7.80 -3.69
C LEU A 152 -15.79 -7.00 -4.66
N TYR A 153 -15.77 -7.41 -5.92
CA TYR A 153 -16.65 -6.86 -6.92
C TYR A 153 -18.05 -7.48 -6.82
N PHE A 154 -19.05 -6.62 -6.88
CA PHE A 154 -20.45 -6.98 -6.97
C PHE A 154 -21.03 -6.44 -8.26
N ASP A 155 -21.66 -7.32 -9.04
CA ASP A 155 -22.31 -6.90 -10.27
C ASP A 155 -23.46 -5.92 -9.93
N PRO A 156 -23.51 -4.73 -10.55
CA PRO A 156 -24.47 -3.70 -10.19
C PRO A 156 -25.92 -4.08 -10.53
N VAL A 157 -26.15 -4.99 -11.48
CA VAL A 157 -27.46 -5.44 -11.95
C VAL A 157 -27.95 -6.63 -11.14
N THR A 158 -27.13 -7.69 -11.04
CA THR A 158 -27.51 -8.96 -10.41
C THR A 158 -27.28 -8.96 -8.91
N LYS A 159 -26.48 -8.01 -8.38
CA LYS A 159 -26.03 -7.92 -6.97
C LYS A 159 -25.23 -9.13 -6.49
N ASN A 160 -24.88 -10.05 -7.38
CA ASN A 160 -24.09 -11.22 -7.01
C ASN A 160 -22.61 -10.87 -6.93
N ARG A 161 -21.94 -11.42 -5.91
CA ARG A 161 -20.49 -11.54 -5.92
C ARG A 161 -20.10 -12.38 -7.13
N THR A 162 -19.23 -11.84 -7.96
CA THR A 162 -18.88 -12.49 -9.23
C THR A 162 -17.44 -12.95 -9.28
N TYR A 163 -16.57 -12.40 -8.41
CA TYR A 163 -15.12 -12.63 -8.49
C TYR A 163 -14.46 -12.84 -7.11
N SER A 164 -13.30 -13.49 -7.13
CA SER A 164 -12.34 -13.52 -6.03
C SER A 164 -11.71 -12.14 -5.79
N TYR A 165 -11.01 -11.97 -4.67
CA TYR A 165 -10.30 -10.72 -4.37
C TYR A 165 -9.26 -10.36 -5.45
N PRO A 166 -8.36 -11.27 -5.89
CA PRO A 166 -7.34 -10.93 -6.89
C PRO A 166 -7.93 -10.59 -8.25
N GLU A 167 -9.01 -11.27 -8.64
CA GLU A 167 -9.75 -10.94 -9.86
C GLU A 167 -10.40 -9.56 -9.77
N ALA A 168 -11.01 -9.22 -8.62
CA ALA A 168 -11.66 -7.93 -8.41
C ALA A 168 -10.69 -6.73 -8.54
N LEU A 169 -9.39 -6.92 -8.24
CA LEU A 169 -8.35 -5.90 -8.39
C LEU A 169 -8.07 -5.53 -9.86
N ASN A 170 -8.54 -6.33 -10.80
CA ASN A 170 -8.30 -6.18 -12.24
C ASN A 170 -9.59 -5.90 -13.04
N ILE A 171 -10.69 -5.51 -12.39
CA ILE A 171 -11.96 -5.19 -13.05
C ILE A 171 -12.04 -3.69 -13.33
N THR A 172 -12.00 -3.30 -14.60
CA THR A 172 -12.04 -1.90 -15.03
C THR A 172 -13.27 -1.18 -14.50
N GLU A 173 -14.45 -1.80 -14.56
CA GLU A 173 -15.72 -1.23 -14.10
C GLU A 173 -15.75 -0.92 -12.61
N TRP A 174 -14.86 -1.53 -11.81
CA TRP A 174 -14.75 -1.27 -10.38
C TRP A 174 -13.97 0.00 -10.06
N PHE A 175 -13.01 0.36 -10.92
CA PHE A 175 -12.08 1.47 -10.70
C PHE A 175 -12.33 2.68 -11.60
N ASP A 176 -12.78 2.48 -12.85
CA ASP A 176 -13.04 3.56 -13.81
C ASP A 176 -14.45 4.16 -13.61
N THR A 177 -14.64 4.80 -12.46
CA THR A 177 -15.92 5.40 -12.02
C THR A 177 -15.96 6.91 -12.19
N GLY A 178 -14.91 7.50 -12.78
CA GLY A 178 -14.66 8.94 -12.83
C GLY A 178 -13.59 9.43 -11.85
N ALA A 179 -13.18 8.58 -10.91
CA ALA A 179 -12.02 8.82 -10.05
C ALA A 179 -10.72 8.93 -10.87
N GLU A 180 -9.75 9.69 -10.36
CA GLU A 180 -8.43 9.83 -11.00
C GLU A 180 -7.34 9.49 -9.99
N PRO A 181 -6.70 8.31 -10.11
CA PRO A 181 -5.58 7.97 -9.25
C PRO A 181 -4.30 8.69 -9.69
N VAL A 182 -3.38 8.87 -8.75
CA VAL A 182 -2.14 9.65 -8.93
C VAL A 182 -1.31 9.26 -10.17
N TRP A 183 -1.30 7.98 -10.56
CA TRP A 183 -0.58 7.54 -11.77
C TRP A 183 -1.22 8.04 -13.06
N VAL A 184 -2.56 8.11 -13.12
CA VAL A 184 -3.28 8.69 -14.26
C VAL A 184 -3.00 10.19 -14.32
N THR A 185 -3.09 10.90 -13.18
CA THR A 185 -2.77 12.34 -13.11
C THR A 185 -1.35 12.63 -13.58
N ALA A 186 -0.37 11.82 -13.15
CA ALA A 186 1.02 11.98 -13.56
C ALA A 186 1.20 11.83 -15.08
N ILE A 187 0.61 10.78 -15.67
CA ILE A 187 0.69 10.52 -17.12
C ILE A 187 -0.02 11.62 -17.93
N MET A 188 -1.18 12.09 -17.48
CA MET A 188 -1.88 13.22 -18.11
C MET A 188 -1.06 14.51 -18.10
N GLN A 189 -0.16 14.68 -17.12
CA GLN A 189 0.74 15.81 -17.01
C GLN A 189 2.09 15.60 -17.73
N GLY A 190 2.23 14.51 -18.50
CA GLY A 190 3.43 14.19 -19.27
C GLY A 190 4.58 13.60 -18.45
N LEU A 191 4.29 13.06 -17.26
CA LEU A 191 5.24 12.29 -16.46
C LEU A 191 5.07 10.79 -16.70
N HIS A 192 6.08 10.00 -16.35
CA HIS A 192 5.97 8.54 -16.35
C HIS A 192 5.54 8.01 -14.99
N ALA A 193 4.67 7.01 -14.98
CA ALA A 193 4.20 6.35 -13.78
C ALA A 193 4.10 4.83 -13.97
N GLY A 194 4.47 4.09 -12.93
CA GLY A 194 4.34 2.64 -12.88
C GLY A 194 3.66 2.16 -11.61
N THR A 195 3.00 1.00 -11.70
CA THR A 195 2.27 0.38 -10.59
C THR A 195 2.76 -1.05 -10.35
N ILE A 196 2.81 -1.46 -9.09
CA ILE A 196 3.15 -2.83 -8.70
C ILE A 196 2.09 -3.28 -7.71
N LEU A 197 1.28 -4.27 -8.09
CA LEU A 197 0.27 -4.91 -7.24
C LEU A 197 -0.76 -3.94 -6.63
N TYR A 198 -0.85 -2.72 -7.15
CA TYR A 198 -1.74 -1.69 -6.62
C TYR A 198 -3.18 -1.94 -7.11
N PRO A 199 -4.21 -1.84 -6.24
CA PRO A 199 -5.61 -1.97 -6.66
C PRO A 199 -5.98 -1.01 -7.79
N GLY A 200 -6.45 -1.53 -8.93
CA GLY A 200 -6.75 -0.74 -10.12
C GLY A 200 -5.51 -0.28 -10.90
N GLY A 201 -4.32 -0.68 -10.49
CA GLY A 201 -3.06 -0.32 -11.14
C GLY A 201 -2.80 -1.07 -12.45
N ASN A 202 -3.60 -2.09 -12.79
CA ASN A 202 -3.46 -2.87 -14.02
C ASN A 202 -4.63 -2.66 -15.02
N VAL A 203 -5.60 -1.80 -14.68
CA VAL A 203 -6.74 -1.51 -15.56
C VAL A 203 -6.62 -0.12 -16.16
N PRO A 204 -7.15 0.10 -17.38
CA PRO A 204 -7.25 1.44 -17.93
C PRO A 204 -8.26 2.26 -17.14
N ILE A 205 -7.89 3.47 -16.70
CA ILE A 205 -8.77 4.41 -16.01
C ILE A 205 -8.77 5.70 -16.82
N LYS A 206 -9.95 6.20 -17.21
CA LYS A 206 -10.11 7.26 -18.22
C LYS A 206 -9.38 6.95 -19.54
N GLY A 207 -9.29 5.66 -19.89
CA GLY A 207 -8.54 5.19 -21.06
C GLY A 207 -7.02 5.26 -20.94
N ILE A 208 -6.48 5.54 -19.75
CA ILE A 208 -5.04 5.65 -19.48
C ILE A 208 -4.59 4.47 -18.61
N SER A 209 -3.55 3.77 -19.07
CA SER A 209 -2.86 2.72 -18.31
C SER A 209 -1.49 3.23 -17.85
N PRO A 210 -0.94 2.73 -16.72
CA PRO A 210 0.43 3.01 -16.32
C PRO A 210 1.44 2.61 -17.41
N ASP A 211 2.56 3.34 -17.53
CA ASP A 211 3.63 3.02 -18.49
C ASP A 211 4.19 1.61 -18.27
N LYS A 212 4.22 1.19 -17.00
CA LYS A 212 4.55 -0.17 -16.57
C LYS A 212 3.63 -0.58 -15.44
N ASN A 213 3.16 -1.82 -15.48
CA ASN A 213 2.41 -2.41 -14.39
C ASN A 213 2.87 -3.84 -14.10
N ILE A 214 2.76 -4.25 -12.85
CA ILE A 214 2.83 -5.65 -12.43
C ILE A 214 1.48 -5.98 -11.78
N PRO A 215 0.63 -6.80 -12.41
CA PRO A 215 -0.70 -7.09 -11.91
C PRO A 215 -0.68 -7.91 -10.63
N SER A 216 -1.67 -7.68 -9.78
CA SER A 216 -2.03 -8.64 -8.73
C SER A 216 -2.46 -9.94 -9.38
N THR A 217 -1.69 -11.01 -9.15
CA THR A 217 -2.05 -12.38 -9.53
C THR A 217 -2.48 -13.19 -8.30
N GLU A 218 -3.06 -14.37 -8.50
CA GLU A 218 -3.53 -15.25 -7.41
C GLU A 218 -2.44 -15.61 -6.38
N TRP A 219 -1.16 -15.52 -6.75
CA TRP A 219 -0.03 -15.97 -5.95
C TRP A 219 0.37 -15.05 -4.79
N PHE A 220 -0.17 -13.83 -4.73
CA PHE A 220 0.22 -12.83 -3.72
C PHE A 220 -0.63 -12.87 -2.44
N TRP A 221 -1.54 -13.84 -2.30
CA TRP A 221 -2.55 -13.88 -1.24
C TRP A 221 -2.72 -15.28 -0.65
#